data_AF-A0A0K1QFV5-F1
#
_entry.id   AF-A0A0K1QFV5-F1
#
_cell.length_a   1.000
_cell.length_b   1.000
_cell.length_c   1.000
_cell.angle_alpha   90.00
_cell.angle_beta   90.00
_cell.angle_gamma   90.00
#
_symmetry.space_group_name_H-M   'P 1'
#
loop_
_entity.id
_entity.type
_entity.pdbx_description
1 polymer ?
#
loop_
_entity_poly.entity_id
_entity_poly.type
_entity_poly.pdbx_seq_one_letter_code
_entity_poly.pdbx_strand_id
1 'polypeptide(L)'
;MGIRGARGHHDRDVCGQHPPSADDPTRSSCYFDETVDQIAWYCFNSGELKTGQSVMHPVGLKEPNGWGLYDILGNAMEWCNDAFNGLGYGKEPLTDPDPRMDSPRNGVLRGGGPVCHVSTLSVTASRRCESARVVAIPGMGVRLVRTLDH
;
A
#
# COMPACT_ATOMS: atom_id res chain seq x y z
N MET A 1 -44.44 34.94 21.23
CA MET A 1 -43.28 35.09 22.14
C MET A 1 -42.56 33.74 22.12
N GLY A 2 -41.50 33.50 21.34
CA GLY A 2 -40.13 34.03 21.48
C GLY A 2 -39.43 33.34 22.68
N ILE A 3 -38.19 32.83 22.68
CA ILE A 3 -37.00 32.83 21.81
C ILE A 3 -36.10 31.66 22.28
N ARG A 4 -35.18 31.21 21.40
CA ARG A 4 -34.09 30.21 21.48
C ARG A 4 -33.30 30.07 22.81
N GLY A 5 -32.65 28.91 22.98
CA GLY A 5 -31.43 28.74 23.79
C GLY A 5 -30.78 27.36 23.66
N ALA A 6 -29.70 27.26 22.88
CA ALA A 6 -28.88 26.05 22.70
C ALA A 6 -27.90 25.82 23.86
N ARG A 7 -27.43 24.56 23.99
CA ARG A 7 -26.14 24.03 24.53
C ARG A 7 -26.43 22.55 24.84
N GLY A 8 -25.77 21.52 24.30
CA GLY A 8 -24.40 21.38 23.83
C GLY A 8 -23.83 20.18 24.57
N HIS A 9 -23.80 19.00 23.94
CA HIS A 9 -22.99 17.88 24.41
C HIS A 9 -22.43 17.14 23.20
N HIS A 10 -21.10 17.18 23.10
CA HIS A 10 -20.31 16.33 22.24
C HIS A 10 -20.65 14.87 22.54
N ASP A 11 -21.25 14.19 21.56
CA ASP A 11 -21.31 12.74 21.62
C ASP A 11 -20.05 12.17 21.00
N ARG A 12 -19.41 11.31 21.78
CA ARG A 12 -18.18 10.60 21.44
C ARG A 12 -18.61 9.32 20.76
N ASP A 13 -18.64 9.30 19.44
CA ASP A 13 -18.88 8.06 18.70
C ASP A 13 -17.60 7.20 18.69
N VAL A 14 -17.55 6.26 19.63
CA VAL A 14 -16.57 5.18 19.74
C VAL A 14 -17.21 3.88 19.24
N CYS A 15 -16.45 3.14 18.43
CA CYS A 15 -16.55 1.70 18.10
C CYS A 15 -17.96 1.11 17.93
N GLY A 16 -18.32 0.83 16.67
CA GLY A 16 -19.41 -0.12 16.43
C GLY A 16 -19.96 -0.17 15.03
N GLN A 17 -19.13 -0.25 13.99
CA GLN A 17 -19.63 -0.65 12.67
C GLN A 17 -18.74 -1.76 12.12
N HIS A 18 -19.33 -2.95 12.00
CA HIS A 18 -18.80 -4.01 11.16
C HIS A 18 -18.47 -3.42 9.78
N PRO A 19 -17.37 -3.84 9.14
CA PRO A 19 -17.07 -3.38 7.79
C PRO A 19 -18.28 -3.70 6.90
N PRO A 20 -18.82 -2.70 6.16
CA PRO A 20 -19.90 -2.95 5.22
C PRO A 20 -19.49 -4.01 4.20
N SER A 21 -20.47 -4.77 3.69
CA SER A 21 -20.23 -5.86 2.76
C SER A 21 -19.44 -5.39 1.53
N ALA A 22 -18.68 -6.30 0.92
CA ALA A 22 -17.80 -6.00 -0.22
C ALA A 22 -18.52 -5.43 -1.45
N ASP A 23 -19.85 -5.52 -1.51
CA ASP A 23 -20.70 -5.15 -2.64
C ASP A 23 -21.44 -3.79 -2.46
N ASP A 24 -21.14 -3.01 -1.41
CA ASP A 24 -21.77 -1.70 -1.20
C ASP A 24 -21.16 -0.62 -2.13
N PRO A 25 -21.93 -0.04 -3.07
CA PRO A 25 -21.44 1.00 -3.98
C PRO A 25 -21.18 2.35 -3.30
N THR A 26 -21.53 2.53 -2.03
CA THR A 26 -21.22 3.72 -1.21
C THR A 26 -19.91 3.59 -0.42
N ARG A 27 -19.24 2.44 -0.53
CA ARG A 27 -17.97 2.16 0.13
C ARG A 27 -16.90 3.18 -0.26
N SER A 28 -16.43 3.96 0.71
CA SER A 28 -15.15 4.66 0.58
C SER A 28 -14.08 3.61 0.28
N SER A 29 -13.34 3.77 -0.82
CA SER A 29 -12.20 2.90 -1.13
C SER A 29 -11.15 2.94 -0.02
N CYS A 30 -11.16 4.01 0.77
CA CYS A 30 -10.33 4.22 1.93
C CYS A 30 -11.12 4.12 3.24
N TYR A 31 -10.89 3.07 4.02
CA TYR A 31 -11.51 2.85 5.33
C TYR A 31 -10.50 2.28 6.30
N PHE A 32 -10.69 2.55 7.59
CA PHE A 32 -9.87 1.97 8.64
C PHE A 32 -10.05 0.45 8.71
N ASP A 33 -8.93 -0.25 8.76
CA ASP A 33 -8.89 -1.68 9.06
C ASP A 33 -7.80 -1.91 10.11
N GLU A 34 -8.19 -2.46 11.26
CA GLU A 34 -7.31 -2.65 12.42
C GLU A 34 -6.13 -3.57 12.11
N THR A 35 -6.33 -4.59 11.27
CA THR A 35 -5.27 -5.53 10.90
C THR A 35 -4.30 -4.86 9.92
N VAL A 36 -4.84 -4.18 8.90
CA VAL A 36 -4.01 -3.46 7.91
C VAL A 36 -3.24 -2.31 8.57
N ASP A 37 -3.84 -1.63 9.55
CA ASP A 37 -3.19 -0.52 10.24
C ASP A 37 -1.94 -0.94 11.01
N GLN A 38 -1.86 -2.18 11.51
CA GLN A 38 -0.67 -2.67 12.22
C GLN A 38 0.52 -2.92 11.28
N ILE A 39 0.25 -3.33 10.04
CA ILE A 39 1.26 -3.89 9.14
C ILE A 39 1.54 -3.06 7.88
N ALA A 40 0.70 -2.06 7.57
CA ALA A 40 0.75 -1.36 6.30
C ALA A 40 0.56 0.15 6.40
N TRP A 41 1.14 0.85 5.42
CA TRP A 41 0.86 2.25 5.12
C TRP A 41 -0.06 2.34 3.90
N TYR A 42 -1.27 2.83 4.12
CA TYR A 42 -2.33 2.93 3.12
C TYR A 42 -3.08 4.24 3.28
N CYS A 43 -3.98 4.54 2.35
CA CYS A 43 -4.67 5.82 2.24
C CYS A 43 -5.24 6.40 3.56
N PHE A 44 -5.59 5.57 4.56
CA PHE A 44 -6.15 6.03 5.84
C PHE A 44 -5.08 6.53 6.82
N ASN A 45 -3.89 5.92 6.80
CA ASN A 45 -2.84 6.18 7.80
C ASN A 45 -1.53 6.71 7.20
N SER A 46 -1.41 6.77 5.88
CA SER A 46 -0.20 7.24 5.19
C SER A 46 -0.21 8.74 4.91
N GLY A 47 -1.27 9.48 5.21
CA GLY A 47 -1.43 10.88 4.79
C GLY A 47 -1.40 11.89 5.94
N GLU A 48 -1.01 13.12 5.62
CA GLU A 48 -1.21 14.24 6.53
C GLU A 48 -2.66 14.72 6.44
N LEU A 49 -3.39 14.72 7.57
CA LEU A 49 -4.79 15.15 7.67
C LEU A 49 -5.05 16.56 7.09
N LYS A 50 -4.01 17.37 6.88
CA LYS A 50 -4.09 18.76 6.41
C LYS A 50 -3.99 18.92 4.90
N THR A 51 -3.32 18.01 4.20
CA THR A 51 -3.04 18.14 2.76
C THR A 51 -3.76 17.10 1.92
N GLY A 52 -4.27 16.02 2.54
CA GLY A 52 -4.87 14.90 1.83
C GLY A 52 -3.88 14.14 0.95
N GLN A 53 -2.57 14.39 1.12
CA GLN A 53 -1.52 13.70 0.39
C GLN A 53 -0.90 12.61 1.26
N SER A 54 -0.77 11.42 0.70
CA SER A 54 0.05 10.35 1.28
C SER A 54 1.52 10.77 1.31
N VAL A 55 2.21 10.43 2.39
CA VAL A 55 3.61 10.73 2.68
C VAL A 55 4.37 9.45 3.02
N MET A 56 5.69 9.52 2.94
CA MET A 56 6.57 8.45 3.43
C MET A 56 6.85 8.65 4.92
N HIS A 57 7.15 7.55 5.60
CA HIS A 57 7.47 7.51 7.02
C HIS A 57 8.88 6.92 7.23
N PRO A 58 9.54 7.21 8.36
CA PRO A 58 10.71 6.45 8.78
C PRO A 58 10.43 4.94 8.72
N VAL A 59 11.41 4.17 8.26
CA VAL A 59 11.27 2.71 8.13
C VAL A 59 11.11 2.04 9.50
N GLY A 60 10.35 0.96 9.55
CA GLY A 60 10.23 0.12 10.74
C GLY A 60 9.23 0.60 11.80
N LEU A 61 8.29 1.46 11.41
CA LEU A 61 7.25 1.98 12.33
C LEU A 61 5.96 1.15 12.35
N LYS A 62 5.80 0.22 11.39
CA LYS A 62 4.76 -0.82 11.39
C LYS A 62 5.35 -2.16 11.82
N GLU A 63 4.51 -3.14 12.13
CA GLU A 63 4.96 -4.46 12.53
C GLU A 63 5.69 -5.18 11.37
N PRO A 64 6.78 -5.93 11.65
CA PRO A 64 7.45 -6.73 10.63
C PRO A 64 6.63 -7.99 10.31
N ASN A 65 6.84 -8.54 9.11
CA ASN A 65 6.33 -9.88 8.81
C ASN A 65 7.15 -10.98 9.52
N GLY A 66 6.74 -12.25 9.38
CA GLY A 66 7.43 -13.41 9.99
C GLY A 66 8.88 -13.64 9.55
N TRP A 67 9.39 -12.89 8.58
CA TRP A 67 10.80 -12.89 8.15
C TRP A 67 11.59 -11.69 8.68
N GLY A 68 10.99 -10.85 9.53
CA GLY A 68 11.62 -9.63 10.04
C GLY A 68 11.69 -8.49 9.04
N LEU A 69 10.88 -8.54 7.95
CA LEU A 69 10.85 -7.48 6.95
C LEU A 69 9.78 -6.44 7.29
N TYR A 70 10.20 -5.18 7.30
CA TYR A 70 9.35 -4.01 7.55
C TYR A 70 8.93 -3.33 6.25
N ASP A 71 7.80 -2.63 6.31
CA ASP A 71 7.29 -1.76 5.24
C ASP A 71 7.14 -2.47 3.88
N ILE A 72 6.80 -3.77 3.90
CA ILE A 72 6.52 -4.55 2.68
C ILE A 72 5.17 -4.14 2.05
N LEU A 73 4.28 -3.54 2.84
CA LEU A 73 2.95 -3.10 2.42
C LEU A 73 2.84 -1.57 2.62
N GLY A 74 3.20 -0.80 1.60
CA GLY A 74 3.20 0.66 1.63
C GLY A 74 4.56 1.29 1.95
N ASN A 75 4.52 2.54 2.42
CA ASN A 75 5.66 3.45 2.60
C ASN A 75 6.33 3.87 1.28
N ALA A 76 6.89 2.91 0.55
CA ALA A 76 7.50 3.12 -0.74
C ALA A 76 7.26 1.92 -1.66
N MET A 77 7.08 2.20 -2.94
CA MET A 77 7.18 1.17 -3.95
C MET A 77 8.63 0.76 -4.12
N GLU A 78 8.88 -0.55 -4.16
CA GLU A 78 10.22 -1.09 -4.34
C GLU A 78 10.38 -1.61 -5.77
N TRP A 79 11.40 -1.11 -6.48
CA TRP A 79 11.78 -1.65 -7.79
C TRP A 79 12.26 -3.10 -7.65
N CYS A 80 11.81 -3.95 -8.57
CA CYS A 80 12.36 -5.28 -8.78
C CYS A 80 13.20 -5.32 -10.06
N ASN A 81 14.12 -6.28 -10.15
CA ASN A 81 14.94 -6.44 -11.35
C ASN A 81 14.10 -6.86 -12.57
N ASP A 82 12.98 -7.54 -12.31
CA ASP A 82 12.03 -8.06 -13.27
C ASP A 82 11.52 -7.03 -14.29
N ALA A 83 11.42 -7.44 -15.56
CA ALA A 83 10.63 -6.74 -16.57
C ALA A 83 9.13 -6.95 -16.33
N PHE A 84 8.33 -5.90 -16.52
CA PHE A 84 6.89 -6.05 -16.41
C PHE A 84 6.32 -6.74 -17.65
N ASN A 85 5.75 -7.92 -17.44
CA ASN A 85 4.95 -8.64 -18.41
C ASN A 85 3.49 -8.71 -17.90
N GLY A 86 2.58 -8.10 -18.65
CA GLY A 86 1.15 -8.03 -18.32
C GLY A 86 0.40 -9.37 -18.37
N LEU A 87 1.04 -10.44 -18.87
CA LEU A 87 0.45 -11.78 -18.99
C LEU A 87 0.42 -12.58 -17.67
N GLY A 88 0.89 -12.00 -16.56
CA GLY A 88 0.92 -12.68 -15.25
C GLY A 88 2.15 -13.57 -15.06
N TYR A 89 2.03 -14.60 -14.22
CA TYR A 89 3.13 -15.52 -13.83
C TYR A 89 3.13 -16.85 -14.60
N GLY A 90 2.35 -16.96 -15.68
CA GLY A 90 2.13 -18.25 -16.35
C GLY A 90 1.28 -19.21 -15.49
N LYS A 91 1.16 -20.47 -15.94
CA LYS A 91 0.36 -21.51 -15.27
C LYS A 91 1.20 -22.48 -14.42
N GLU A 92 2.47 -22.62 -14.78
CA GLU A 92 3.37 -23.60 -14.16
C GLU A 92 4.27 -22.95 -13.10
N PRO A 93 4.66 -23.67 -12.05
CA PRO A 93 5.66 -23.20 -11.10
C PRO A 93 6.99 -22.87 -11.78
N LEU A 94 7.62 -21.78 -11.37
CA LEU A 94 8.93 -21.36 -11.85
C LEU A 94 9.97 -21.54 -10.74
N THR A 95 11.14 -22.07 -11.08
CA THR A 95 12.32 -22.08 -10.21
C THR A 95 13.27 -21.00 -10.71
N ASP A 96 13.59 -20.02 -9.85
CA ASP A 96 14.45 -18.88 -10.15
C ASP A 96 14.25 -18.28 -11.57
N PRO A 97 13.05 -17.72 -11.85
CA PRO A 97 12.73 -17.22 -13.20
C PRO A 97 13.68 -16.08 -13.60
N ASP A 98 14.18 -16.11 -14.84
CA ASP A 98 15.06 -15.04 -15.35
C ASP A 98 14.31 -13.69 -15.26
N PRO A 99 14.85 -12.68 -14.57
CA PRO A 99 14.21 -11.38 -14.42
C PRO A 99 14.04 -10.64 -15.76
N ARG A 100 14.76 -11.05 -16.82
CA ARG A 100 14.70 -10.45 -18.16
C ARG A 100 13.62 -11.10 -19.00
N MET A 101 12.37 -10.98 -18.55
CA MET A 101 11.19 -11.32 -19.34
C MET A 101 10.95 -10.24 -20.42
N ASP A 102 11.79 -10.25 -21.46
CA ASP A 102 11.57 -9.78 -22.83
C ASP A 102 11.17 -8.30 -23.09
N SER A 103 10.97 -7.47 -22.06
CA SER A 103 10.50 -6.08 -22.18
C SER A 103 11.47 -5.08 -21.56
N PRO A 104 12.16 -4.24 -22.36
CA PRO A 104 13.10 -3.25 -21.85
C PRO A 104 12.42 -1.97 -21.35
N ARG A 105 11.12 -1.76 -21.63
CA ARG A 105 10.47 -0.45 -21.41
C ARG A 105 10.10 -0.21 -19.95
N ASN A 106 9.41 -1.18 -19.32
CA ASN A 106 8.88 -1.03 -17.97
C ASN A 106 9.45 -2.08 -17.01
N GLY A 107 9.76 -1.64 -15.80
CA GLY A 107 10.17 -2.52 -14.70
C GLY A 107 9.03 -2.75 -13.72
N VAL A 108 9.15 -3.81 -12.93
CA VAL A 108 8.17 -4.15 -11.89
C VAL A 108 8.42 -3.33 -10.62
N LEU A 109 7.32 -2.88 -10.01
CA LEU A 109 7.26 -2.29 -8.68
C LEU A 109 6.36 -3.12 -7.77
N ARG A 110 6.73 -3.24 -6.50
CA ARG A 110 5.99 -3.98 -5.47
C ARG A 110 5.80 -3.12 -4.21
N GLY A 111 4.97 -3.61 -3.29
CA GLY A 111 4.71 -3.01 -1.97
C GLY A 111 3.76 -1.81 -1.98
N GLY A 112 3.81 -1.00 -3.05
CA GLY A 112 2.97 0.19 -3.19
C GLY A 112 3.48 1.37 -2.36
N GLY A 113 2.98 2.58 -2.62
CA GLY A 113 3.40 3.77 -1.88
C GLY A 113 2.48 4.97 -2.14
N PRO A 114 2.86 6.16 -1.67
CA PRO A 114 2.07 7.39 -1.75
C PRO A 114 1.49 7.72 -3.13
N VAL A 115 2.18 7.33 -4.20
CA VAL A 115 1.81 7.60 -5.59
C VAL A 115 0.86 6.55 -6.20
N CYS A 116 0.62 5.42 -5.53
CA CYS A 116 -0.16 4.31 -6.07
C CYS A 116 -1.20 3.74 -5.09
N HIS A 117 -1.38 4.37 -3.93
CA HIS A 117 -2.33 3.95 -2.91
C HIS A 117 -3.50 4.92 -2.78
N VAL A 118 -4.65 4.52 -3.33
CA VAL A 118 -5.92 5.24 -3.20
C VAL A 118 -6.95 4.44 -2.39
N SER A 119 -6.60 3.25 -1.90
CA SER A 119 -7.55 2.38 -1.19
C SER A 119 -6.88 1.46 -0.15
N THR A 120 -7.67 1.03 0.84
CA THR A 120 -7.27 0.03 1.85
C THR A 120 -6.93 -1.32 1.20
N LEU A 121 -7.52 -1.64 0.05
CA LEU A 121 -7.27 -2.88 -0.69
C LEU A 121 -6.07 -2.80 -1.65
N SER A 122 -5.40 -1.65 -1.78
CA SER A 122 -4.28 -1.49 -2.72
C SER A 122 -2.94 -1.99 -2.15
N VAL A 123 -2.84 -2.15 -0.83
CA VAL A 123 -1.65 -2.64 -0.10
C VAL A 123 -1.65 -4.16 0.06
N THR A 124 -1.60 -4.89 -1.06
CA THR A 124 -1.52 -6.37 -1.01
C THR A 124 -0.15 -6.88 -1.47
N ALA A 125 0.28 -8.00 -0.87
CA ALA A 125 1.53 -8.65 -1.25
C ALA A 125 1.52 -9.17 -2.72
N SER A 126 0.34 -9.39 -3.29
CA SER A 126 0.17 -9.84 -4.67
C SER A 126 0.14 -8.70 -5.69
N ARG A 127 -0.07 -7.45 -5.26
CA ARG A 127 -0.14 -6.32 -6.19
C ARG A 127 1.20 -6.12 -6.87
N ARG A 128 1.11 -5.88 -8.18
CA ARG A 128 2.22 -5.48 -9.05
C ARG A 128 1.86 -4.16 -9.69
N CYS A 129 2.81 -3.24 -9.74
CA CYS A 129 2.75 -2.03 -10.53
C CYS A 129 3.90 -2.01 -11.52
N GLU A 130 3.84 -1.14 -12.51
CA GLU A 130 4.91 -0.92 -13.46
C GLU A 130 5.20 0.56 -13.64
N SER A 131 6.42 0.87 -14.02
CA SER A 131 6.80 2.19 -14.48
C SER A 131 7.96 2.09 -15.46
N ALA A 132 8.16 3.12 -16.27
CA ALA A 132 9.36 3.21 -17.10
C ALA A 132 10.60 3.24 -16.21
N ARG A 133 11.62 2.44 -16.53
CA ARG A 133 12.80 2.23 -15.67
C ARG A 133 13.62 3.50 -15.40
N VAL A 134 13.39 4.54 -16.19
CA VAL A 134 14.03 5.86 -16.04
C VAL A 134 13.33 6.77 -15.02
N VAL A 135 12.15 6.39 -14.55
CA VAL A 135 11.37 7.21 -13.62
C VAL A 135 11.91 7.05 -12.21
N ALA A 136 12.21 8.18 -11.58
CA ALA A 136 12.52 8.28 -10.17
C ALA A 136 11.69 9.41 -9.57
N ILE A 137 10.75 9.07 -8.70
CA ILE A 137 9.89 10.02 -7.97
C ILE A 137 9.87 9.66 -6.48
N PRO A 138 9.55 10.61 -5.59
CA PRO A 138 9.34 10.30 -4.18
C PRO A 138 8.36 9.15 -3.98
N GLY A 139 8.65 8.26 -3.03
CA GLY A 139 7.86 7.04 -2.82
C GLY A 139 8.25 5.88 -3.74
N MET A 140 9.32 5.99 -4.54
CA MET A 140 9.96 4.87 -5.22
C MET A 140 11.36 4.63 -4.63
N GLY A 141 11.64 3.39 -4.27
CA GLY A 141 12.88 2.96 -3.65
C GLY A 141 13.32 1.58 -4.11
N VAL A 142 14.27 1.02 -3.37
CA VAL A 142 14.82 -0.33 -3.59
C VAL A 142 15.08 -1.00 -2.25
N ARG A 143 15.00 -2.32 -2.23
CA ARG A 143 15.53 -3.17 -1.16
C ARG A 143 16.60 -4.07 -1.75
N LEU A 144 17.75 -4.12 -1.09
CA LEU A 144 18.87 -4.93 -1.56
C LEU A 144 18.68 -6.38 -1.15
N VAL A 145 18.97 -7.28 -2.08
CA VAL A 145 19.05 -8.72 -1.85
C VAL A 145 20.47 -9.17 -2.16
N ARG A 146 20.91 -10.26 -1.51
CA ARG A 146 22.22 -10.87 -1.78
C ARG A 146 22.10 -12.38 -1.80
N THR A 147 22.86 -13.00 -2.69
CA THR A 147 23.08 -14.45 -2.67
C THR A 147 23.99 -14.81 -1.50
N LEU A 148 23.73 -15.94 -0.86
CA LEU A 148 24.60 -16.53 0.16
C LEU A 148 25.34 -17.71 -0.46
N ASP A 149 26.63 -17.82 -0.19
CA ASP A 149 27.37 -19.04 -0.49
C ASP A 149 26.94 -20.12 0.52
N HIS A 150 26.65 -21.32 0.01
CA HIS A 150 26.26 -22.49 0.78
C HIS A 150 27.39 -23.51 0.83
#